data_AF-A0A7W1THC8-F1
#
_entry.id   AF-A0A7W1THC8-F1
#
_cell.length_a   1.000
_cell.length_b   1.000
_cell.length_c   1.000
_cell.angle_alpha   90.00
_cell.angle_beta   90.00
_cell.angle_gamma   90.00
#
_symmetry.space_group_name_H-M   'P 1'
#
loop_
_entity.id
_entity.type
_entity.pdbx_description
1 polymer ?
#
loop_
_entity_poly.entity_id
_entity_poly.type
_entity_poly.pdbx_seq_one_letter_code
_entity_poly.pdbx_strand_id
1 'polypeptide(L)'
;MHIYGRGGRLSSRLAVTKVWVCLVVLLGASSLGVAGASGSAFIRVNQIGYSTSGMKQAVLMASGSEKGAIVKLVDAAGGTLWSGAIGPKLGAWSSGFPDVYLLDFSTVHIAGSYTLQVAGPINAASPPFRIDSGAKLYSALLPNALFFYNAQRDGANVDPSVMQRKPSHLTDEQATMYQPPVYLNGRLQGDLTPIGTTIDVSGGWFDAGDYLKFVQTASYVDAAMLFGVREHPDVLGAGAADFAS
;
A
#
# COMPACT_ATOMS: atom_id res chain seq x y z
N MET A 1 50.41 -24.29 14.71
CA MET A 1 51.60 -24.93 14.11
C MET A 1 51.12 -25.83 12.96
N HIS A 2 51.87 -25.90 11.85
CA HIS A 2 51.47 -26.18 10.44
C HIS A 2 50.79 -24.97 9.77
N ILE A 3 51.40 -24.15 8.90
CA ILE A 3 52.39 -24.22 7.79
C ILE A 3 51.82 -24.70 6.44
N TYR A 4 51.49 -23.69 5.63
CA TYR A 4 51.68 -23.45 4.18
C TYR A 4 51.23 -24.45 3.10
N GLY A 5 50.44 -23.92 2.15
CA GLY A 5 50.24 -24.43 0.80
C GLY A 5 50.08 -23.30 -0.22
N ARG A 6 51.19 -22.99 -0.90
CA ARG A 6 51.43 -21.95 -1.93
C ARG A 6 50.41 -21.91 -3.07
N GLY A 7 49.89 -20.72 -3.40
CA GLY A 7 49.12 -20.45 -4.62
C GLY A 7 50.03 -20.20 -5.83
N GLY A 8 49.82 -20.96 -6.90
CA GLY A 8 50.43 -20.76 -8.21
C GLY A 8 49.55 -19.89 -9.11
N ARG A 9 50.11 -18.81 -9.66
CA ARG A 9 49.49 -18.01 -10.73
C ARG A 9 49.87 -18.62 -12.08
N LEU A 10 48.87 -18.96 -12.89
CA LEU A 10 49.03 -19.28 -14.31
C LEU A 10 48.46 -18.12 -15.13
N SER A 11 49.34 -17.42 -15.84
CA SER A 11 49.01 -16.43 -16.85
C SER A 11 48.94 -17.12 -18.22
N SER A 12 47.80 -17.06 -18.90
CA SER A 12 47.68 -17.38 -20.32
C SER A 12 47.12 -16.16 -21.06
N ARG A 13 47.95 -15.60 -21.94
CA ARG A 13 47.58 -14.57 -22.90
C ARG A 13 46.96 -15.27 -24.10
N LEU A 14 45.74 -14.91 -24.51
CA LEU A 14 45.23 -15.20 -25.85
C LEU A 14 44.89 -13.91 -26.58
N ALA A 15 45.40 -13.84 -27.80
CA ALA A 15 45.36 -12.71 -28.70
C ALA A 15 43.94 -12.47 -29.24
N VAL A 16 43.50 -11.21 -29.20
CA VAL A 16 42.25 -10.77 -29.84
C VAL A 16 42.59 -10.11 -31.17
N THR A 17 42.23 -10.77 -32.26
CA THR A 17 42.35 -10.26 -33.63
C THR A 17 41.34 -9.14 -33.84
N LYS A 18 41.82 -7.94 -34.17
CA LYS A 18 41.00 -6.75 -34.44
C LYS A 18 40.35 -6.85 -35.82
N VAL A 19 39.02 -6.91 -35.87
CA VAL A 19 38.24 -6.66 -37.10
C VAL A 19 37.70 -5.23 -37.02
N TRP A 20 38.12 -4.40 -37.97
CA TRP A 20 37.65 -3.03 -38.13
C TRP A 20 36.38 -3.04 -38.98
N VAL A 21 35.24 -2.65 -38.39
CA VAL A 21 34.03 -2.31 -39.12
C VAL A 21 33.89 -0.79 -39.07
N CYS A 22 34.03 -0.14 -40.22
CA CYS A 22 33.75 1.29 -40.39
C CYS A 22 32.23 1.52 -40.36
N LEU A 23 31.72 2.10 -39.27
CA LEU A 23 30.35 2.61 -39.20
C LEU A 23 30.36 4.10 -39.56
N VAL A 24 29.73 4.44 -40.69
CA VAL A 24 29.46 5.82 -41.10
C VAL A 24 28.39 6.40 -40.16
N VAL A 25 28.76 7.40 -39.34
CA VAL A 25 27.81 8.16 -38.51
C VAL A 25 27.33 9.38 -39.30
N LEU A 26 26.08 9.34 -39.75
CA LEU A 26 25.35 10.51 -40.25
C LEU A 26 24.94 11.38 -39.06
N LEU A 27 25.61 12.53 -38.90
CA LEU A 27 25.22 13.59 -37.97
C LEU A 27 23.99 14.35 -38.51
N GLY A 28 22.80 13.86 -38.17
CA GLY A 28 21.55 14.62 -38.28
C GLY A 28 21.27 15.36 -36.97
N ALA A 29 21.54 16.67 -36.93
CA ALA A 29 21.20 17.53 -35.81
C ALA A 29 19.68 17.66 -35.67
N SER A 30 19.09 16.83 -34.81
CA SER A 30 17.73 17.01 -34.33
C SER A 30 17.79 17.86 -33.08
N SER A 31 17.32 19.11 -33.17
CA SER A 31 17.09 19.96 -32.00
C SER A 31 15.95 19.36 -31.16
N LEU A 32 16.29 18.44 -30.28
CA LEU A 32 15.44 18.05 -29.16
C LEU A 32 15.34 19.26 -28.23
N GLY A 33 14.26 20.03 -28.38
CA GLY A 33 13.83 20.98 -27.37
C GLY A 33 13.40 20.20 -26.13
N VAL A 34 14.37 19.82 -25.28
CA VAL A 34 14.09 19.41 -23.90
C VAL A 34 13.97 20.70 -23.08
N ALA A 35 12.82 21.36 -23.19
CA ALA A 35 12.38 22.22 -22.11
C ALA A 35 11.87 21.28 -21.01
N GLY A 36 12.77 20.89 -20.11
CA GLY A 36 12.39 20.13 -18.92
C GLY A 36 11.33 20.92 -18.16
N ALA A 37 10.19 20.30 -17.89
CA ALA A 37 9.32 20.79 -16.84
C ALA A 37 10.17 20.83 -15.56
N SER A 38 10.53 22.03 -15.10
CA SER A 38 11.24 22.18 -13.83
C SER A 38 10.20 21.95 -12.74
N GLY A 39 10.06 20.69 -12.33
CA GLY A 39 9.07 20.29 -11.34
C GLY A 39 8.71 18.81 -11.41
N SER A 40 7.97 18.36 -10.40
CA SER A 40 7.42 17.01 -10.33
C SER A 40 5.95 17.08 -9.94
N ALA A 41 5.13 16.24 -10.57
CA ALA A 41 3.72 16.14 -10.25
C ALA A 41 3.27 14.68 -10.25
N PHE A 42 2.43 14.31 -9.28
CA PHE A 42 1.97 12.94 -9.06
C PHE A 42 0.45 12.92 -8.86
N ILE A 43 -0.23 12.04 -9.60
CA ILE A 43 -1.67 11.83 -9.46
C ILE A 43 -1.90 10.63 -8.54
N ARG A 44 -2.57 10.86 -7.41
CA ARG A 44 -3.00 9.84 -6.45
C ARG A 44 -4.43 9.42 -6.79
N VAL A 45 -4.61 8.13 -7.03
CA VAL A 45 -5.90 7.52 -7.37
C VAL A 45 -6.21 6.39 -6.39
N ASN A 46 -7.48 6.03 -6.26
CA ASN A 46 -7.86 4.73 -5.70
C ASN A 46 -7.38 3.63 -6.66
N GLN A 47 -6.38 2.85 -6.22
CA GLN A 47 -5.75 1.81 -7.04
C GLN A 47 -6.63 0.55 -7.23
N ILE A 48 -7.65 0.35 -6.39
CA ILE A 48 -8.69 -0.66 -6.63
C ILE A 48 -9.63 -0.16 -7.73
N GLY A 49 -10.04 1.09 -7.63
CA GLY A 49 -10.88 1.76 -8.63
C GLY A 49 -12.08 2.47 -8.04
N TYR A 50 -12.94 2.98 -8.92
CA TYR A 50 -14.10 3.78 -8.56
C TYR A 50 -15.39 3.16 -9.08
N SER A 51 -16.42 3.11 -8.22
CA SER A 51 -17.74 2.62 -8.63
C SER A 51 -18.34 3.47 -9.75
N THR A 52 -18.99 2.84 -10.75
CA THR A 52 -19.71 3.54 -11.81
C THR A 52 -20.72 4.56 -11.27
N SER A 53 -21.40 4.25 -10.16
CA SER A 53 -22.38 5.13 -9.49
C SER A 53 -21.80 6.03 -8.40
N GLY A 54 -20.53 5.84 -8.03
CA GLY A 54 -19.89 6.56 -6.93
C GLY A 54 -19.18 7.85 -7.37
N MET A 55 -18.80 8.65 -6.38
CA MET A 55 -17.88 9.77 -6.56
C MET A 55 -16.50 9.27 -7.00
N LYS A 56 -15.84 10.03 -7.87
CA LYS A 56 -14.55 9.67 -8.46
C LYS A 56 -13.62 10.86 -8.39
N GLN A 57 -12.77 10.83 -7.39
CA GLN A 57 -11.88 11.92 -7.05
C GLN A 57 -10.45 11.40 -6.94
N ALA A 58 -9.54 12.07 -7.65
CA ALA A 58 -8.12 11.87 -7.54
C ALA A 58 -7.45 13.16 -7.05
N VAL A 59 -6.21 13.05 -6.60
CA VAL A 59 -5.45 14.20 -6.08
C VAL A 59 -4.19 14.39 -6.90
N LEU A 60 -4.01 15.57 -7.48
CA LEU A 60 -2.75 15.98 -8.10
C LEU A 60 -1.88 16.67 -7.06
N MET A 61 -0.68 16.15 -6.81
CA MET A 61 0.33 16.78 -5.97
C MET A 61 1.44 17.32 -6.87
N ALA A 62 1.61 18.64 -6.93
CA ALA A 62 2.56 19.28 -7.82
C ALA A 62 3.59 20.12 -7.04
N SER A 63 4.82 20.18 -7.54
CA SER A 63 5.89 21.02 -6.98
C SER A 63 5.74 22.51 -7.32
N GLY A 64 4.68 22.89 -8.01
CA GLY A 64 4.36 24.26 -8.39
C GLY A 64 2.94 24.39 -8.91
N SER A 65 2.55 25.63 -9.24
CA SER A 65 1.20 25.97 -9.68
C SER A 65 0.85 25.32 -11.02
N GLU A 66 -0.27 24.59 -11.06
CA GLU A 66 -0.83 23.96 -12.28
C GLU A 66 -2.00 24.78 -12.87
N LYS A 67 -2.12 26.07 -12.51
CA LYS A 67 -3.21 26.92 -13.01
C LYS A 67 -3.35 26.83 -14.54
N GLY A 68 -4.56 26.50 -14.99
CA GLY A 68 -4.88 26.35 -16.41
C GLY A 68 -4.58 24.97 -16.99
N ALA A 69 -4.08 24.02 -16.19
CA ALA A 69 -3.89 22.65 -16.61
C ALA A 69 -5.24 21.97 -16.93
N ILE A 70 -5.18 21.03 -17.86
CA ILE A 70 -6.30 20.20 -18.30
C ILE A 70 -6.04 18.77 -17.85
N VAL A 71 -7.04 18.15 -17.23
CA VAL A 71 -7.05 16.73 -16.91
C VAL A 71 -7.85 15.96 -17.97
N LYS A 72 -7.34 14.82 -18.37
CA LYS A 72 -7.99 13.87 -19.29
C LYS A 72 -8.08 12.50 -18.65
N LEU A 73 -9.20 11.83 -18.83
CA LEU A 73 -9.36 10.41 -18.57
C LEU A 73 -9.16 9.66 -19.88
N VAL A 74 -8.15 8.81 -19.93
CA VAL A 74 -7.69 8.14 -21.15
C VAL A 74 -7.84 6.64 -20.97
N ASP A 75 -8.44 5.97 -21.95
CA ASP A 75 -8.58 4.50 -21.97
C ASP A 75 -7.26 3.80 -22.35
N ALA A 76 -7.27 2.46 -22.30
CA ALA A 76 -6.09 1.66 -22.63
C ALA A 76 -5.65 1.75 -24.10
N ALA A 77 -6.52 2.19 -25.01
CA ALA A 77 -6.20 2.41 -26.42
C ALA A 77 -5.68 3.83 -26.71
N GLY A 78 -5.58 4.69 -25.69
CA GLY A 78 -5.19 6.10 -25.83
C GLY A 78 -6.34 7.05 -26.17
N GLY A 79 -7.58 6.55 -26.20
CA GLY A 79 -8.77 7.35 -26.41
C GLY A 79 -9.09 8.23 -25.21
N THR A 80 -9.33 9.52 -25.42
CA THR A 80 -9.79 10.42 -24.36
C THR A 80 -11.29 10.25 -24.16
N LEU A 81 -11.69 9.67 -23.04
CA LEU A 81 -13.10 9.49 -22.70
C LEU A 81 -13.71 10.74 -22.05
N TRP A 82 -12.90 11.47 -21.29
CA TRP A 82 -13.33 12.66 -20.58
C TRP A 82 -12.20 13.67 -20.48
N SER A 83 -12.53 14.96 -20.46
CA SER A 83 -11.58 16.04 -20.26
C SER A 83 -12.22 17.14 -19.42
N GLY A 84 -11.43 17.77 -18.55
CA GLY A 84 -11.87 18.87 -17.70
C GLY A 84 -10.70 19.77 -17.30
N ALA A 85 -11.00 20.95 -16.78
CA ALA A 85 -9.98 21.76 -16.12
C ALA A 85 -9.57 21.09 -14.80
N ILE A 86 -8.35 21.36 -14.32
CA ILE A 86 -7.98 20.98 -12.95
C ILE A 86 -8.96 21.63 -11.94
N GLY A 87 -9.31 20.88 -10.89
CA GLY A 87 -10.21 21.36 -9.86
C GLY A 87 -9.54 22.31 -8.87
N PRO A 88 -10.22 22.63 -7.75
CA PRO A 88 -9.73 23.59 -6.78
C PRO A 88 -8.40 23.16 -6.16
N LYS A 89 -7.55 24.15 -5.82
CA LYS A 89 -6.37 23.95 -4.99
C LYS A 89 -6.82 23.68 -3.55
N LEU A 90 -6.42 22.53 -3.01
CA LEU A 90 -6.72 22.06 -1.66
C LEU A 90 -5.71 22.52 -0.60
N GLY A 91 -4.55 23.03 -1.04
CA GLY A 91 -3.49 23.52 -0.16
C GLY A 91 -2.13 22.93 -0.52
N ALA A 92 -1.31 22.72 0.49
CA ALA A 92 0.04 22.16 0.39
C ALA A 92 0.14 20.86 1.20
N TRP A 93 0.88 19.88 0.68
CA TRP A 93 1.21 18.65 1.41
C TRP A 93 2.58 18.72 2.08
N SER A 94 3.58 19.29 1.38
CA SER A 94 4.94 19.48 1.88
C SER A 94 5.63 20.61 1.11
N SER A 95 6.86 20.95 1.50
CA SER A 95 7.69 21.90 0.75
C SER A 95 7.96 21.44 -0.70
N GLY A 96 8.00 20.14 -0.95
CA GLY A 96 8.14 19.57 -2.29
C GLY A 96 6.84 19.52 -3.10
N PHE A 97 5.68 19.64 -2.44
CA PHE A 97 4.36 19.65 -3.07
C PHE A 97 3.48 20.77 -2.46
N PRO A 98 3.79 22.05 -2.74
CA PRO A 98 3.07 23.20 -2.21
C PRO A 98 1.70 23.42 -2.88
N ASP A 99 1.42 22.67 -3.95
CA ASP A 99 0.23 22.81 -4.78
C ASP A 99 -0.47 21.46 -4.95
N VAL A 100 -1.56 21.26 -4.20
CA VAL A 100 -2.40 20.07 -4.26
C VAL A 100 -3.76 20.41 -4.86
N TYR A 101 -4.24 19.65 -5.85
CA TYR A 101 -5.51 19.89 -6.53
C TYR A 101 -6.42 18.66 -6.53
N LEU A 102 -7.73 18.90 -6.43
CA LEU A 102 -8.73 17.86 -6.63
C LEU A 102 -8.98 17.65 -8.13
N LEU A 103 -9.01 16.41 -8.57
CA LEU A 103 -9.42 16.02 -9.91
C LEU A 103 -10.73 15.23 -9.80
N ASP A 104 -11.85 15.84 -10.17
CA ASP A 104 -13.17 15.22 -10.09
C ASP A 104 -13.66 14.82 -11.48
N PHE A 105 -13.87 13.53 -11.66
CA PHE A 105 -14.38 12.92 -12.90
C PHE A 105 -15.62 12.06 -12.61
N SER A 106 -16.38 12.43 -11.56
CA SER A 106 -17.55 11.69 -11.09
C SER A 106 -18.64 11.52 -12.15
N THR A 107 -18.69 12.41 -13.14
CA THR A 107 -19.61 12.37 -14.30
C THR A 107 -19.35 11.19 -15.24
N VAL A 108 -18.22 10.50 -15.10
CA VAL A 108 -17.90 9.32 -15.91
C VAL A 108 -18.52 8.09 -15.28
N HIS A 109 -19.39 7.39 -16.02
CA HIS A 109 -20.09 6.19 -15.54
C HIS A 109 -19.75 4.93 -16.34
N ILE A 110 -18.89 5.05 -17.35
CA ILE A 110 -18.55 3.96 -18.25
C ILE A 110 -17.51 3.06 -17.58
N ALA A 111 -17.80 1.77 -17.51
CA ALA A 111 -16.88 0.80 -16.95
C ALA A 111 -15.68 0.58 -17.90
N GLY A 112 -14.48 0.44 -17.33
CA GLY A 112 -13.25 0.30 -18.11
C GLY A 112 -11.98 0.42 -17.27
N SER A 113 -10.85 0.38 -17.97
CA SER A 113 -9.52 0.65 -17.41
C SER A 113 -9.02 1.97 -17.95
N TYR A 114 -8.56 2.85 -17.07
CA TYR A 114 -8.24 4.22 -17.42
C TYR A 114 -6.96 4.71 -16.74
N THR A 115 -6.39 5.77 -17.32
CA THR A 115 -5.37 6.62 -16.69
C THR A 115 -5.87 8.05 -16.65
N LEU A 116 -5.51 8.81 -15.62
CA LEU A 116 -5.63 10.26 -15.64
C LEU A 116 -4.33 10.85 -16.17
N GLN A 117 -4.46 11.82 -17.08
CA GLN A 117 -3.35 12.58 -17.64
C GLN A 117 -3.60 14.07 -17.41
N VAL A 118 -2.66 14.75 -16.78
CA VAL A 118 -2.67 16.20 -16.63
C VAL A 118 -1.68 16.80 -17.63
N ALA A 119 -2.20 17.66 -18.49
CA ALA A 119 -1.43 18.49 -19.40
C ALA A 119 -1.46 19.93 -18.89
N GLY A 120 -0.30 20.42 -18.45
CA GLY A 120 -0.18 21.71 -17.75
C GLY A 120 1.27 22.17 -17.66
N PRO A 121 1.56 23.17 -16.81
CA PRO A 121 2.95 23.56 -16.51
C PRO A 121 3.85 22.38 -16.12
N ILE A 122 3.32 21.41 -15.37
CA ILE A 122 4.00 20.16 -14.99
C ILE A 122 3.09 18.98 -15.36
N ASN A 123 3.47 18.26 -16.41
CA ASN A 123 2.72 17.09 -16.86
C ASN A 123 2.78 15.96 -15.83
N ALA A 124 1.67 15.23 -15.68
CA ALA A 124 1.58 14.05 -14.83
C ALA A 124 0.64 13.00 -15.41
N ALA A 125 0.89 11.73 -15.09
CA ALA A 125 0.00 10.62 -15.39
C ALA A 125 -0.18 9.74 -14.15
N SER A 126 -1.39 9.21 -13.94
CA SER A 126 -1.65 8.24 -12.88
C SER A 126 -1.21 6.84 -13.30
N PRO A 127 -0.98 5.93 -12.34
CA PRO A 127 -1.11 4.49 -12.61
C PRO A 127 -2.50 4.17 -13.20
N PRO A 128 -2.65 3.06 -13.93
CA PRO A 128 -3.96 2.63 -14.40
C PRO A 128 -4.88 2.26 -13.22
N PHE A 129 -6.17 2.53 -13.36
CA PHE A 129 -7.20 2.16 -12.40
C PHE A 129 -8.49 1.75 -13.12
N ARG A 130 -9.42 1.13 -12.38
CA ARG A 130 -10.69 0.67 -12.91
C ARG A 130 -11.83 1.62 -12.56
N ILE A 131 -12.78 1.75 -13.48
CA ILE A 131 -14.15 2.16 -13.17
C ILE A 131 -15.02 0.93 -13.45
N ASP A 132 -15.80 0.48 -12.47
CA ASP A 132 -16.66 -0.70 -12.62
C ASP A 132 -17.76 -0.72 -11.55
N SER A 133 -18.64 -1.71 -11.55
CA SER A 133 -19.61 -1.89 -10.46
C SER A 133 -18.90 -2.07 -9.11
N GLY A 134 -19.51 -1.59 -8.03
CA GLY A 134 -18.94 -1.74 -6.68
C GLY A 134 -18.70 -3.21 -6.30
N ALA A 135 -19.61 -4.10 -6.70
CA ALA A 135 -19.47 -5.54 -6.49
C ALA A 135 -18.19 -6.10 -7.11
N LYS A 136 -17.86 -5.74 -8.36
CA LYS A 136 -16.64 -6.23 -9.03
C LYS A 136 -15.36 -5.64 -8.47
N LEU A 137 -15.40 -4.38 -8.00
CA LEU A 137 -14.21 -3.71 -7.47
C LEU A 137 -13.92 -4.13 -6.03
N TYR A 138 -14.95 -4.31 -5.21
CA TYR A 138 -14.80 -4.32 -3.76
C TYR A 138 -15.11 -5.69 -3.13
N SER A 139 -15.63 -6.67 -3.88
CA SER A 139 -15.97 -8.00 -3.34
C SER A 139 -14.78 -8.71 -2.69
N ALA A 140 -13.57 -8.55 -3.24
CA ALA A 140 -12.37 -9.19 -2.72
C ALA A 140 -11.76 -8.49 -1.50
N LEU A 141 -12.17 -7.24 -1.20
CA LEU A 141 -11.58 -6.47 -0.10
C LEU A 141 -11.92 -7.06 1.27
N LEU A 142 -13.12 -7.60 1.41
CA LEU A 142 -13.56 -8.24 2.64
C LEU A 142 -12.84 -9.57 2.92
N PRO A 143 -12.74 -10.52 1.98
CA PRO A 143 -11.85 -11.68 2.10
C PRO A 143 -10.42 -11.30 2.48
N ASN A 144 -9.86 -10.26 1.87
CA ASN A 144 -8.50 -9.81 2.19
C ASN A 144 -8.38 -9.28 3.62
N ALA A 145 -9.38 -8.56 4.11
CA ALA A 145 -9.42 -8.10 5.51
C ALA A 145 -9.55 -9.29 6.48
N LEU A 146 -10.38 -10.27 6.17
CA LEU A 146 -10.52 -11.49 6.97
C LEU A 146 -9.23 -12.32 6.96
N PHE A 147 -8.57 -12.44 5.81
CA PHE A 147 -7.26 -13.07 5.68
C PHE A 147 -6.25 -12.40 6.61
N PHE A 148 -6.22 -11.06 6.67
CA PHE A 148 -5.37 -10.33 7.60
C PHE A 148 -5.64 -10.71 9.07
N TYR A 149 -6.89 -10.71 9.53
CA TYR A 149 -7.20 -11.10 10.91
C TYR A 149 -6.88 -12.57 11.19
N ASN A 150 -7.08 -13.48 10.24
CA ASN A 150 -6.63 -14.87 10.40
C ASN A 150 -5.10 -14.96 10.46
N ALA A 151 -4.39 -14.16 9.67
CA ALA A 151 -2.93 -14.08 9.69
C ALA A 151 -2.38 -13.54 11.01
N GLN A 152 -3.15 -12.74 11.74
CA GLN A 152 -2.77 -12.17 13.04
C GLN A 152 -3.11 -13.06 14.24
N ARG A 153 -3.82 -14.18 14.07
CA ARG A 153 -4.19 -15.06 15.19
C ARG A 153 -2.97 -15.50 16.00
N ASP A 154 -3.18 -15.70 17.29
CA ASP A 154 -2.18 -16.18 18.24
C ASP A 154 -2.68 -17.41 19.03
N GLY A 155 -1.80 -18.04 19.82
CA GLY A 155 -2.15 -19.19 20.64
C GLY A 155 -2.21 -20.50 19.85
N ALA A 156 -2.92 -21.48 20.42
CA ALA A 156 -3.17 -22.77 19.79
C ALA A 156 -4.07 -22.66 18.53
N ASN A 157 -4.85 -21.58 18.42
CA ASN A 157 -5.88 -21.38 17.37
C ASN A 157 -5.35 -20.66 16.12
N VAL A 158 -4.02 -20.54 15.97
CA VAL A 158 -3.39 -20.08 14.74
C VAL A 158 -3.88 -20.94 13.58
N ASP A 159 -4.34 -20.30 12.51
CA ASP A 159 -4.76 -21.00 11.29
C ASP A 159 -3.53 -21.37 10.44
N PRO A 160 -3.18 -22.65 10.32
CA PRO A 160 -2.00 -23.06 9.55
C PRO A 160 -2.20 -22.90 8.03
N SER A 161 -3.43 -22.73 7.54
CA SER A 161 -3.69 -22.44 6.12
C SER A 161 -3.21 -21.04 5.73
N VAL A 162 -3.11 -20.14 6.71
CA VAL A 162 -2.67 -18.76 6.50
C VAL A 162 -1.19 -18.64 6.78
N MET A 163 -0.42 -18.39 5.73
CA MET A 163 1.05 -18.20 5.78
C MET A 163 1.84 -19.37 6.40
N GLN A 164 1.23 -20.56 6.56
CA GLN A 164 1.86 -21.73 7.19
C GLN A 164 2.37 -21.44 8.61
N ARG A 165 1.69 -20.55 9.33
CA ARG A 165 2.03 -20.24 10.71
C ARG A 165 1.81 -21.46 11.61
N LYS A 166 2.59 -21.53 12.68
CA LYS A 166 2.46 -22.52 13.75
C LYS A 166 1.87 -21.85 14.99
N PRO A 167 1.28 -22.62 15.92
CA PRO A 167 0.89 -22.11 17.23
C PRO A 167 2.01 -21.30 17.89
N SER A 168 1.64 -20.17 18.50
CA SER A 168 2.55 -19.19 19.11
C SER A 168 2.06 -18.77 20.50
N HIS A 169 2.96 -18.23 21.33
CA HIS A 169 2.68 -17.77 22.70
C HIS A 169 1.86 -18.74 23.56
N LEU A 170 2.16 -20.04 23.45
CA LEU A 170 1.45 -21.07 24.24
C LEU A 170 1.67 -20.94 25.75
N THR A 171 2.71 -20.21 26.17
CA THR A 171 2.96 -19.90 27.58
C THR A 171 1.97 -18.88 28.15
N ASP A 172 1.19 -18.20 27.31
CA ASP A 172 0.18 -17.24 27.74
C ASP A 172 -0.99 -17.91 28.47
N GLU A 173 -1.11 -19.24 28.37
CA GLU A 173 -1.99 -20.05 29.23
C GLU A 173 -1.68 -19.88 30.74
N GLN A 174 -0.48 -19.41 31.08
CA GLN A 174 0.01 -19.23 32.44
C GLN A 174 0.64 -17.85 32.66
N ALA A 175 0.04 -16.80 32.10
CA ALA A 175 0.57 -15.45 32.23
C ALA A 175 0.55 -14.98 33.69
N THR A 176 1.67 -14.44 34.17
CA THR A 176 1.79 -13.92 35.53
C THR A 176 1.11 -12.57 35.67
N MET A 177 0.28 -12.40 36.70
CA MET A 177 -0.27 -11.09 37.04
C MET A 177 0.68 -10.31 37.96
N TYR A 178 0.73 -9.00 37.76
CA TYR A 178 1.56 -8.07 38.52
C TYR A 178 0.71 -6.97 39.14
N GLN A 179 1.20 -6.38 40.22
CA GLN A 179 0.63 -5.14 40.76
C GLN A 179 0.70 -4.02 39.70
N PRO A 180 -0.23 -3.04 39.69
CA PRO A 180 -0.17 -1.90 38.80
C PRO A 180 1.22 -1.23 38.84
N PRO A 181 1.95 -1.18 37.72
CA PRO A 181 3.30 -0.61 37.72
C PRO A 181 3.25 0.91 37.90
N VAL A 182 4.31 1.46 38.50
CA VAL A 182 4.48 2.91 38.61
C VAL A 182 5.33 3.40 37.44
N TYR A 183 4.87 4.46 36.78
CA TYR A 183 5.60 5.12 35.70
C TYR A 183 5.91 6.57 36.06
N LEU A 184 7.12 7.03 35.72
CA LEU A 184 7.51 8.43 35.78
C LEU A 184 8.09 8.83 34.42
N ASN A 185 7.53 9.87 33.81
CA ASN A 185 7.91 10.35 32.47
C ASN A 185 7.96 9.22 31.42
N GLY A 186 6.97 8.32 31.45
CA GLY A 186 6.86 7.19 30.52
C GLY A 186 7.81 6.01 30.78
N ARG A 187 8.57 6.03 31.88
CA ARG A 187 9.49 4.94 32.24
C ARG A 187 8.99 4.18 33.46
N LEU A 188 9.00 2.85 33.35
CA LEU A 188 8.72 1.96 34.48
C LEU A 188 9.68 2.26 35.63
N GLN A 189 9.13 2.36 36.84
CA GLN A 189 9.89 2.57 38.07
C GLN A 189 10.05 1.24 38.80
N GLY A 190 11.29 0.78 38.93
CA GLY A 190 11.61 -0.49 39.58
C GLY A 190 11.18 -1.71 38.78
N ASP A 191 11.14 -2.86 39.45
CA ASP A 191 10.73 -4.13 38.88
C ASP A 191 9.23 -4.37 39.06
N LEU A 192 8.64 -5.21 38.19
CA LEU A 192 7.26 -5.65 38.35
C LEU A 192 7.15 -6.58 39.57
N THR A 193 6.12 -6.38 40.40
CA THR A 193 5.85 -7.22 41.58
C THR A 193 4.73 -8.22 41.28
N PRO A 194 5.02 -9.54 41.18
CA PRO A 194 4.00 -10.55 40.95
C PRO A 194 2.98 -10.60 42.10
N ILE A 195 1.71 -10.83 41.79
CA ILE A 195 0.68 -11.05 42.82
C ILE A 195 0.52 -12.53 43.22
N GLY A 196 1.33 -13.41 42.65
CA GLY A 196 1.31 -14.85 42.95
C GLY A 196 0.16 -15.62 42.30
N THR A 197 -0.42 -15.09 41.23
CA THR A 197 -1.50 -15.73 40.47
C THR A 197 -1.22 -15.64 38.98
N THR A 198 -1.56 -16.70 38.26
CA THR A 198 -1.53 -16.75 36.79
C THR A 198 -2.95 -16.74 36.22
N ILE A 199 -3.08 -16.26 34.99
CA ILE A 199 -4.31 -16.33 34.22
C ILE A 199 -4.00 -16.82 32.82
N ASP A 200 -4.96 -17.52 32.23
CA ASP A 200 -4.93 -17.86 30.81
C ASP A 200 -5.36 -16.63 30.00
N VAL A 201 -4.42 -16.10 29.22
CA VAL A 201 -4.61 -15.01 28.24
C VAL A 201 -4.16 -15.46 26.84
N SER A 202 -4.19 -16.76 26.59
CA SER A 202 -3.88 -17.36 25.29
C SER A 202 -4.88 -16.92 24.21
N GLY A 203 -4.45 -17.02 22.95
CA GLY A 203 -5.28 -16.66 21.81
C GLY A 203 -5.27 -15.17 21.49
N GLY A 204 -6.35 -14.71 20.84
CA GLY A 204 -6.48 -13.35 20.33
C GLY A 204 -5.68 -13.11 19.06
N TRP A 205 -5.31 -11.85 18.84
CA TRP A 205 -4.56 -11.39 17.66
C TRP A 205 -3.36 -10.56 18.07
N PHE A 206 -2.27 -10.72 17.33
CA PHE A 206 -1.18 -9.75 17.31
C PHE A 206 -1.72 -8.38 16.89
N ASP A 207 -1.39 -7.36 17.68
CA ASP A 207 -1.96 -6.02 17.53
C ASP A 207 -1.46 -5.29 16.28
N ALA A 208 -0.17 -5.44 15.99
CA ALA A 208 0.44 -4.79 14.83
C ALA A 208 1.52 -5.69 14.20
N GLY A 209 2.63 -5.09 13.79
CA GLY A 209 3.80 -5.81 13.29
C GLY A 209 4.67 -6.45 14.38
N ASP A 210 4.36 -6.21 15.66
CA ASP A 210 4.90 -6.97 16.78
C ASP A 210 3.98 -8.16 17.13
N TYR A 211 4.31 -8.86 18.22
CA TYR A 211 3.54 -10.01 18.69
C TYR A 211 2.80 -9.75 20.01
N LEU A 212 2.61 -8.47 20.35
CA LEU A 212 1.91 -8.07 21.57
C LEU A 212 0.40 -8.03 21.35
N LYS A 213 -0.35 -8.06 22.46
CA LYS A 213 -1.81 -8.06 22.49
C LYS A 213 -2.29 -6.95 23.40
N PHE A 214 -3.21 -6.10 22.91
CA PHE A 214 -3.74 -4.97 23.68
C PHE A 214 -5.27 -4.98 23.70
N VAL A 215 -5.85 -4.88 24.90
CA VAL A 215 -7.31 -4.89 25.07
C VAL A 215 -7.97 -3.68 24.41
N GLN A 216 -7.33 -2.51 24.46
CA GLN A 216 -7.91 -1.27 23.94
C GLN A 216 -8.16 -1.32 22.42
N THR A 217 -7.18 -1.80 21.66
CA THR A 217 -7.27 -1.91 20.20
C THR A 217 -8.14 -3.10 19.80
N ALA A 218 -7.96 -4.27 20.44
CA ALA A 218 -8.77 -5.44 20.17
C ALA A 218 -10.27 -5.18 20.40
N SER A 219 -10.64 -4.57 21.53
CA SER A 219 -12.05 -4.26 21.84
C SER A 219 -12.69 -3.27 20.86
N TYR A 220 -11.92 -2.29 20.37
CA TYR A 220 -12.40 -1.38 19.32
C TYR A 220 -12.64 -2.11 18.00
N VAL A 221 -11.69 -2.95 17.59
CA VAL A 221 -11.77 -3.75 16.36
C VAL A 221 -12.95 -4.72 16.42
N ASP A 222 -13.13 -5.42 17.54
CA ASP A 222 -14.27 -6.31 17.78
C ASP A 222 -15.60 -5.56 17.67
N ALA A 223 -15.71 -4.40 18.31
CA ALA A 223 -16.91 -3.57 18.22
C ALA A 223 -17.19 -3.09 16.79
N ALA A 224 -16.16 -2.70 16.04
CA ALA A 224 -16.29 -2.29 14.65
C ALA A 224 -16.75 -3.44 13.74
N MET A 225 -16.19 -4.65 13.94
CA MET A 225 -16.61 -5.85 13.20
C MET A 225 -18.06 -6.24 13.53
N LEU A 226 -18.43 -6.26 14.81
CA LEU A 226 -19.80 -6.55 15.25
C LEU A 226 -20.81 -5.52 14.73
N PHE A 227 -20.43 -4.24 14.71
CA PHE A 227 -21.23 -3.19 14.08
C PHE A 227 -21.41 -3.46 12.58
N GLY A 228 -20.34 -3.82 11.87
CA GLY A 228 -20.41 -4.20 10.46
C GLY A 228 -21.37 -5.37 10.20
N VAL A 229 -21.27 -6.44 11.00
CA VAL A 229 -22.18 -7.60 10.91
C VAL A 229 -23.64 -7.19 11.15
N ARG A 230 -23.89 -6.30 12.12
CA ARG A 230 -25.23 -5.81 12.44
C ARG A 230 -25.83 -4.97 11.31
N GLU A 231 -25.06 -4.05 10.73
CA GLU A 231 -25.55 -3.14 9.69
C GLU A 231 -25.59 -3.80 8.30
N HIS A 232 -24.74 -4.79 8.05
CA HIS A 232 -24.59 -5.43 6.74
C HIS A 232 -24.55 -6.97 6.86
N PRO A 233 -25.59 -7.61 7.43
CA PRO A 233 -25.57 -9.06 7.70
C PRO A 233 -25.48 -9.91 6.42
N ASP A 234 -25.96 -9.43 5.28
CA ASP A 234 -25.90 -10.14 4.00
C ASP A 234 -24.48 -10.23 3.42
N VAL A 235 -23.59 -9.32 3.85
CA VAL A 235 -22.21 -9.22 3.36
C VAL A 235 -21.20 -9.64 4.42
N LEU A 236 -21.51 -9.47 5.72
CA LEU A 236 -20.57 -9.73 6.82
C LEU A 236 -21.05 -10.82 7.80
N GLY A 237 -22.32 -11.25 7.72
CA GLY A 237 -22.90 -12.21 8.65
C GLY A 237 -22.64 -13.67 8.27
N ALA A 238 -23.24 -14.60 9.04
CA ALA A 238 -23.05 -16.05 8.86
C ALA A 238 -23.52 -16.61 7.50
N GLY A 239 -24.30 -15.83 6.73
CA GLY A 239 -24.72 -16.17 5.37
C GLY A 239 -23.87 -15.53 4.26
N ALA A 240 -22.83 -14.76 4.62
CA ALA A 240 -21.91 -14.21 3.65
C ALA A 240 -21.20 -15.37 2.92
N ALA A 241 -21.19 -15.31 1.58
CA ALA A 241 -20.60 -16.36 0.75
C ALA A 241 -19.19 -16.68 1.26
N ASP A 242 -18.93 -17.97 1.46
CA ASP A 242 -17.66 -18.48 1.98
C ASP A 242 -16.50 -17.81 1.23
N PHE A 243 -15.74 -16.98 1.95
CA PHE A 243 -14.72 -16.12 1.37
C PHE A 243 -13.44 -16.90 1.00
N ALA A 244 -13.51 -18.23 1.07
CA ALA A 244 -12.42 -19.18 0.88
C ALA A 244 -12.56 -20.01 -0.42
N SER A 245 -13.11 -19.44 -1.50
CA SER A 245 -13.04 -20.04 -2.84
C SER A 245 -12.20 -19.23 -3.82
#